data_AF-A0A6L3W5B2-F1
#
_entry.id   AF-A0A6L3W5B2-F1
#
_cell.length_a   1.000
_cell.length_b   1.000
_cell.length_c   1.000
_cell.angle_alpha   90.00
_cell.angle_beta   90.00
_cell.angle_gamma   90.00
#
_symmetry.space_group_name_H-M   'P 1'
#
loop_
_entity.id
_entity.type
_entity.pdbx_description
1 polymer ?
#
loop_
_entity_poly.entity_id
_entity_poly.type
_entity_poly.pdbx_seq_one_letter_code
_entity_poly.pdbx_strand_id
1 'polypeptide(L)'
;MSSLTRRRYYVTMVVMTGLAVVAAVIINIFYTQHVQAESSHHQAELRHQQDQRWCPLLVALDQPDVPATTARGRIIQQRVHDLRIETGC
;
A
#
# COMPACT_ATOMS: atom_id res chain seq x y z
N MET A 1 43.65 -21.90 31.31
CA MET A 1 43.22 -21.62 29.93
C MET A 1 44.23 -20.67 29.29
N SER A 2 44.94 -21.11 28.25
CA SER A 2 45.97 -20.30 27.59
C SER A 2 45.35 -19.11 26.85
N SER A 3 46.04 -17.97 26.85
CA SER A 3 45.60 -16.71 26.23
C SER A 3 45.19 -16.84 24.76
N LEU A 4 45.78 -17.81 24.06
CA LEU A 4 45.48 -18.18 22.68
C LEU A 4 44.05 -18.73 22.49
N THR A 5 43.55 -19.55 23.42
CA THR A 5 42.20 -20.12 23.33
C THR A 5 41.15 -19.03 23.54
N ARG A 6 41.40 -18.09 24.46
CA ARG A 6 40.52 -16.95 24.72
C ARG A 6 40.42 -16.03 23.50
N ARG A 7 41.54 -15.72 22.86
CA ARG A 7 41.57 -14.84 21.66
C ARG A 7 40.82 -15.45 20.46
N ARG A 8 40.97 -16.76 20.23
CA ARG A 8 40.21 -17.48 19.19
C ARG A 8 38.70 -17.45 19.47
N TYR A 9 38.31 -17.64 20.73
CA TYR A 9 36.90 -17.64 21.13
C TYR A 9 36.24 -16.27 20.91
N TYR A 10 36.93 -15.17 21.21
CA TYR A 10 36.42 -13.82 20.94
C TYR A 10 36.25 -13.56 19.45
N VAL A 11 37.21 -13.97 18.62
CA VAL A 11 37.13 -13.79 17.16
C VAL A 11 35.95 -14.58 16.59
N THR A 12 35.77 -15.84 16.97
CA THR A 12 34.64 -16.66 16.50
C THR A 12 33.31 -16.08 16.98
N MET A 13 33.25 -15.59 18.21
CA MET A 13 32.05 -14.96 18.74
C MET A 13 31.67 -13.72 17.91
N VAL A 14 32.60 -12.79 17.69
CA VAL A 14 32.35 -11.56 16.89
C VAL A 14 31.89 -11.88 15.47
N VAL A 15 32.50 -12.87 14.83
CA VAL A 15 32.12 -13.30 13.48
C VAL A 15 30.69 -13.87 13.48
N MET A 16 30.34 -14.70 14.47
CA MET A 16 29.00 -15.27 14.57
C MET A 16 27.93 -14.21 14.86
N THR A 17 28.21 -13.23 15.73
CA THR A 17 27.28 -12.12 15.96
C THR A 17 27.10 -11.28 14.71
N GLY A 18 28.19 -10.99 13.98
CA GLY A 18 28.12 -10.27 12.71
C GLY A 18 27.25 -10.99 11.68
N LEU A 19 27.45 -12.30 11.51
CA LEU A 19 26.64 -13.13 10.62
C LEU A 19 25.17 -13.17 11.03
N ALA A 20 24.87 -13.25 12.32
CA ALA A 20 23.50 -13.24 12.83
C ALA A 20 22.77 -11.92 12.50
N VAL A 21 23.46 -10.78 12.64
CA VAL A 21 22.90 -9.47 12.28
C VAL A 21 22.62 -9.39 10.78
N VAL A 22 23.56 -9.83 9.94
CA VAL A 22 23.38 -9.85 8.48
C VAL A 22 22.20 -10.73 8.09
N ALA A 23 22.09 -11.92 8.68
CA ALA A 23 20.96 -12.83 8.45
C ALA A 23 19.62 -12.19 8.83
N ALA A 24 19.55 -11.52 9.99
CA ALA A 24 18.33 -10.85 10.43
C ALA A 24 17.90 -9.70 9.48
N VAL A 25 18.86 -8.95 8.93
CA VAL A 25 18.57 -7.90 7.94
C VAL A 25 18.01 -8.51 6.66
N ILE A 26 18.63 -9.57 6.15
CA ILE A 26 18.16 -10.26 4.93
C ILE A 26 16.73 -10.78 5.12
N ILE A 27 16.47 -11.46 6.25
CA ILE A 27 15.13 -11.99 6.56
C ILE A 27 14.08 -10.87 6.59
N ASN A 28 14.39 -9.72 7.21
CA ASN A 28 13.47 -8.59 7.25
C ASN A 28 13.19 -7.99 5.86
N ILE A 29 14.19 -7.92 4.99
CA ILE A 29 14.01 -7.43 3.62
C ILE A 29 13.08 -8.36 2.84
N PHE A 30 13.33 -9.67 2.90
CA PHE A 30 12.48 -10.67 2.22
C PHE A 30 11.04 -10.64 2.74
N TYR A 31 10.87 -10.55 4.07
CA TYR A 31 9.55 -10.45 4.67
C TYR A 31 8.80 -9.20 4.19
N THR A 32 9.48 -8.05 4.17
CA THR A 32 8.87 -6.78 3.73
C THR A 32 8.46 -6.84 2.26
N GLN A 33 9.30 -7.40 1.38
CA GLN A 33 8.97 -7.56 -0.03
C GLN A 33 7.77 -8.48 -0.24
N HIS A 34 7.69 -9.57 0.52
CA HIS A 34 6.58 -10.51 0.44
C HIS A 34 5.26 -9.87 0.88
N VAL A 35 5.27 -9.19 2.04
CA VAL A 35 4.10 -8.47 2.54
C VAL A 35 3.69 -7.33 1.60
N GLN A 36 4.64 -6.62 1.00
CA GLN A 36 4.33 -5.58 0.01
C GLN A 36 3.63 -6.17 -1.23
N ALA A 37 4.11 -7.29 -1.76
CA ALA A 37 3.49 -7.96 -2.90
C ALA A 37 2.07 -8.45 -2.58
N GLU A 38 1.87 -9.05 -1.41
CA GLU A 38 0.54 -9.53 -1.01
C GLU A 38 -0.42 -8.36 -0.70
N SER A 39 0.10 -7.29 -0.08
CA SER A 39 -0.67 -6.09 0.23
C SER A 39 -1.09 -5.32 -1.02
N SER A 40 -0.30 -5.31 -2.09
CA SER A 40 -0.67 -4.61 -3.32
C SER A 40 -1.82 -5.33 -4.03
N HIS A 41 -1.81 -6.67 -4.05
CA HIS A 41 -2.94 -7.46 -4.54
C HIS A 41 -4.19 -7.23 -3.69
N HIS A 42 -4.06 -7.24 -2.36
CA HIS A 42 -5.21 -7.02 -1.48
C HIS A 42 -5.76 -5.59 -1.57
N GLN A 43 -4.88 -4.58 -1.70
CA GLN A 43 -5.29 -3.20 -1.94
C GLN A 43 -5.96 -3.01 -3.30
N ALA A 44 -5.46 -3.67 -4.35
CA ALA A 44 -6.08 -3.62 -5.67
C ALA A 44 -7.49 -4.24 -5.64
N GLU A 45 -7.65 -5.39 -4.97
CA GLU A 45 -8.96 -6.03 -4.79
C GLU A 45 -9.92 -5.15 -3.97
N LEU A 46 -9.46 -4.56 -2.87
CA LEU A 46 -10.26 -3.64 -2.06
C LEU A 46 -10.66 -2.38 -2.84
N ARG A 47 -9.76 -1.82 -3.64
CA ARG A 47 -10.08 -0.70 -4.54
C ARG A 47 -11.12 -1.11 -5.55
N HIS A 48 -10.94 -2.25 -6.22
CA HIS A 48 -11.90 -2.76 -7.19
C HIS A 48 -13.30 -2.97 -6.58
N GLN A 49 -13.39 -3.52 -5.37
CA GLN A 49 -14.65 -3.66 -4.66
C GLN A 49 -15.28 -2.33 -4.26
N GLN A 50 -14.47 -1.31 -3.93
CA GLN A 50 -14.97 0.03 -3.67
C GLN A 50 -15.46 0.70 -4.96
N ASP A 51 -14.70 0.59 -6.05
CA ASP A 51 -15.07 1.14 -7.36
C ASP A 51 -16.38 0.53 -7.85
N GLN A 52 -16.59 -0.78 -7.68
CA GLN A 52 -17.86 -1.45 -7.99
C GLN A 52 -19.06 -0.90 -7.21
N ARG A 53 -18.85 -0.38 -5.99
CA ARG A 53 -19.92 0.21 -5.18
C ARG A 53 -20.15 1.67 -5.53
N TRP A 54 -19.09 2.43 -5.77
CA TRP A 54 -19.17 3.88 -5.96
C TRP A 54 -19.42 4.28 -7.42
N CYS A 55 -18.86 3.58 -8.42
CA CYS A 55 -19.07 3.92 -9.82
C CYS A 55 -20.56 3.95 -10.21
N PRO A 56 -21.41 2.96 -9.84
CA PRO A 56 -22.83 3.01 -10.19
C PRO A 56 -23.55 4.20 -9.55
N LEU A 57 -23.15 4.58 -8.33
CA LEU A 57 -23.71 5.73 -7.62
C LEU A 57 -23.30 7.05 -8.28
N LEU A 58 -22.03 7.18 -8.66
CA LEU A 58 -21.52 8.37 -9.34
C LEU A 58 -22.16 8.54 -10.72
N VAL A 59 -22.30 7.47 -11.48
CA VAL A 59 -23.02 7.47 -12.77
C VAL A 59 -24.50 7.84 -12.59
N ALA A 60 -25.17 7.34 -11.55
CA ALA A 60 -26.57 7.68 -11.30
C ALA A 60 -26.78 9.14 -10.83
N LEU A 61 -25.77 9.72 -10.16
CA LEU A 61 -25.78 11.11 -9.71
C LEU A 61 -25.35 12.08 -10.82
N ASP A 62 -24.52 11.65 -11.76
CA ASP A 62 -24.14 12.39 -12.96
C ASP A 62 -25.31 12.37 -13.96
N GLN A 63 -26.25 13.30 -13.79
CA GLN A 63 -27.43 13.45 -14.65
C GLN A 63 -27.25 14.63 -15.62
N PRO A 64 -26.49 14.49 -16.72
CA PRO A 64 -26.21 15.60 -17.63
C PRO A 64 -27.48 16.17 -18.28
N ASP A 65 -28.51 15.34 -18.45
CA ASP A 65 -29.77 15.71 -19.09
C ASP A 65 -30.72 16.51 -18.17
N VAL A 66 -30.46 16.53 -16.86
CA VAL A 66 -31.26 17.25 -15.87
C VAL A 66 -30.38 18.26 -15.13
N PRO A 67 -30.08 19.41 -15.75
CA PRO A 67 -29.19 20.39 -15.16
C PRO A 67 -29.80 21.02 -13.90
N ALA A 68 -29.00 21.13 -12.85
CA ALA A 68 -29.43 21.73 -11.61
C ALA A 68 -29.76 23.22 -11.79
N THR A 69 -30.93 23.63 -11.27
CA THR A 69 -31.44 25.00 -11.43
C THR A 69 -30.82 25.99 -10.46
N THR A 70 -30.34 25.51 -9.31
CA THR A 70 -29.69 26.35 -8.29
C THR A 70 -28.19 26.48 -8.53
N ALA A 71 -27.60 27.62 -8.15
CA ALA A 71 -26.15 27.84 -8.25
C ALA A 71 -25.36 26.77 -7.46
N ARG A 72 -25.84 26.41 -6.26
CA ARG A 72 -25.25 25.34 -5.44
C ARG A 72 -25.37 23.98 -6.11
N GLY A 73 -26.52 23.68 -6.71
CA GLY A 73 -26.76 22.42 -7.41
C GLY A 73 -25.83 22.24 -8.61
N ARG A 74 -25.57 23.31 -9.39
CA ARG A 74 -24.62 23.26 -10.52
C ARG A 74 -23.19 22.91 -10.06
N ILE A 75 -22.75 23.49 -8.95
CA ILE A 75 -21.43 23.18 -8.38
C ILE A 75 -21.36 21.72 -7.93
N ILE A 76 -22.42 21.21 -7.29
CA ILE A 76 -22.47 19.80 -6.85
C ILE A 76 -22.45 18.87 -8.06
N GLN A 77 -23.27 19.15 -9.07
CA GLN A 77 -23.33 18.36 -10.30
C GLN A 77 -21.98 18.33 -11.03
N GLN A 78 -21.32 19.48 -11.15
CA GLN A 78 -19.99 19.56 -11.74
C GLN A 78 -18.96 18.75 -10.93
N ARG A 79 -18.99 18.85 -9.60
CA ARG A 79 -18.09 18.06 -8.74
C ARG A 79 -18.33 16.55 -8.86
N VAL A 80 -19.58 16.12 -8.97
CA VAL A 80 -19.91 14.70 -9.18
C VAL A 80 -19.38 14.23 -10.53
N HIS A 81 -19.56 15.04 -11.57
CA HIS A 81 -19.04 14.77 -12.90
C HIS A 81 -17.51 14.67 -12.93
N ASP A 82 -16.82 15.64 -12.30
CA ASP A 82 -15.36 15.63 -12.17
C ASP A 82 -14.88 14.38 -11.39
N LEU A 83 -15.54 14.04 -10.29
CA LEU A 83 -15.20 12.87 -9.46
C LEU A 83 -15.34 11.56 -10.24
N ARG A 84 -16.38 11.46 -11.08
CA ARG A 84 -16.62 10.32 -11.96
C ARG A 84 -15.44 10.16 -12.94
N ILE A 85 -15.05 11.23 -13.63
CA ILE A 85 -13.91 11.23 -14.58
C ILE A 85 -12.59 10.88 -13.87
N GLU A 86 -12.32 11.49 -12.71
CA GLU A 86 -11.10 11.23 -11.92
C GLU A 86 -10.99 9.77 -11.46
N THR A 87 -12.13 9.13 -11.16
CA THR A 87 -12.19 7.73 -10.72
C THR A 87 -12.24 6.73 -11.88
N GLY A 88 -12.34 7.20 -13.13
CA GLY A 88 -12.40 6.34 -14.32
C GLY A 88 -13.74 5.61 -14.49
N CYS A 89 -14.77 6.10 -13.80
CA CYS A 89 -16.16 5.82 -14.11
C CYS A 89 -16.66 6.85 -15.15
#